data_AF-A0A1W1C1W3-F1
#
_entry.id   AF-A0A1W1C1W3-F1
#
_cell.length_a   1.000
_cell.length_b   1.000
_cell.length_c   1.000
_cell.angle_alpha   90.00
_cell.angle_beta   90.00
_cell.angle_gamma   90.00
#
_symmetry.space_group_name_H-M   'P 1'
#
loop_
_entity.id
_entity.type
_entity.pdbx_description
1 polymer ?
#
loop_
_entity_poly.entity_id
_entity_poly.type
_entity_poly.pdbx_seq_one_letter_code
_entity_poly.pdbx_strand_id
1 'polypeptide(L)'
;MLQDSNIIQEQSINDINYEFLKKQFPNAVSIDEDGKYTIDPQKLQMSLDPSKANIKEDGYGLNWVGKKEAYHKAFSKNYKVLKPLNDDNSKNWDTTDNILINGDNLDALKILRHNYFEAIKMIYIDPPYNTKNDGFVYNDNFTSSTEQTLEELGYDKEYVEYIENIQGAKTHSGWLSFMYPRLLLARDLLKDDGVIFISIDDNEVAQLRLLCDEVFGEDNFVGQVTVQVNKGGRDYLPIATTHEYLLCYSKYSEKIVIKEIAKDIKIMHSLSAKLNIIFRIDLYRKIYQTN
;
A
#
# COMPACT_ATOMS: atom_id res chain seq x y z
N MET A 1 -40.05 12.66 16.84
CA MET A 1 -39.18 13.78 16.43
C MET A 1 -38.08 13.92 17.47
N LEU A 2 -36.98 13.18 17.32
CA LEU A 2 -35.74 13.38 18.06
C LEU A 2 -34.59 12.98 17.11
N GLN A 3 -33.85 14.03 16.70
CA GLN A 3 -32.43 14.07 16.33
C GLN A 3 -31.93 13.27 15.11
N ASP A 4 -32.19 13.81 13.93
CA ASP A 4 -31.18 13.90 12.87
C ASP A 4 -30.15 14.96 13.30
N SER A 5 -29.01 14.56 13.88
CA SER A 5 -27.81 15.41 14.01
C SER A 5 -26.70 14.68 14.76
N ASN A 6 -26.07 13.70 14.10
CA ASN A 6 -24.69 13.29 14.39
C ASN A 6 -24.09 12.53 13.20
N ILE A 7 -24.34 13.00 11.98
CA ILE A 7 -23.46 12.68 10.87
C ILE A 7 -22.27 13.62 11.03
N ILE A 8 -21.17 13.11 11.59
CA ILE A 8 -19.89 13.79 11.48
C ILE A 8 -19.61 13.89 9.97
N GLN A 9 -19.77 15.08 9.39
CA GLN A 9 -19.29 15.37 8.04
C GLN A 9 -17.76 15.36 8.11
N GLU A 10 -17.21 14.15 8.01
CA GLU A 10 -15.78 13.95 7.94
C GLU A 10 -15.29 14.53 6.61
N GLN A 11 -14.49 15.59 6.70
CA GLN A 11 -13.90 16.27 5.55
C GLN A 11 -13.05 15.26 4.76
N SER A 12 -13.18 15.26 3.43
CA SER A 12 -12.38 14.37 2.58
C SER A 12 -10.90 14.62 2.82
N ILE A 13 -10.08 13.56 2.82
CA ILE A 13 -8.62 13.69 2.92
C ILE A 13 -8.04 14.56 1.81
N ASN A 14 -8.68 14.58 0.63
CA ASN A 14 -8.29 15.46 -0.47
C ASN A 14 -8.51 16.93 -0.11
N ASP A 15 -9.58 17.24 0.61
CA ASP A 15 -9.88 18.61 1.06
C ASP A 15 -8.97 19.00 2.22
N ILE A 16 -8.66 18.07 3.13
CA ILE A 16 -7.66 18.29 4.20
C ILE A 16 -6.29 18.59 3.58
N ASN A 17 -5.88 17.83 2.56
CA ASN A 17 -4.62 18.04 1.84
C ASN A 17 -4.63 19.37 1.10
N TYR A 18 -5.75 19.73 0.47
CA TYR A 18 -5.91 21.03 -0.19
C TYR A 18 -5.72 22.18 0.82
N GLU A 19 -6.44 22.15 1.94
CA GLU A 19 -6.34 23.18 2.99
C GLU A 19 -4.92 23.27 3.56
N PHE A 20 -4.27 22.13 3.79
CA PHE A 20 -2.88 22.08 4.25
C PHE A 20 -1.94 22.73 3.23
N LEU A 21 -2.03 22.34 1.95
CA LEU A 21 -1.19 22.89 0.89
C LEU A 21 -1.47 24.37 0.66
N LYS A 22 -2.73 24.81 0.70
CA LYS A 22 -3.12 26.22 0.57
C LYS A 22 -2.58 27.05 1.73
N LYS A 23 -2.56 26.50 2.94
CA LYS A 23 -2.01 27.16 4.12
C LYS A 23 -0.49 27.32 4.05
N GLN A 24 0.24 26.29 3.60
CA GLN A 24 1.71 26.32 3.52
C GLN A 24 2.22 27.03 2.26
N PHE A 25 1.50 26.91 1.15
CA PHE A 25 1.87 27.41 -0.18
C PHE A 25 0.72 28.21 -0.84
N PRO A 26 0.29 29.33 -0.22
CA PRO A 26 -0.94 30.04 -0.62
C PRO A 26 -0.93 30.56 -2.06
N ASN A 27 0.25 30.82 -2.62
CA ASN A 27 0.42 31.32 -3.98
C ASN A 27 0.47 30.20 -5.02
N ALA A 28 0.72 28.95 -4.61
CA ALA A 28 0.92 27.82 -5.51
C ALA A 28 -0.33 26.93 -5.68
N VAL A 29 -1.36 27.14 -4.87
CA VAL A 29 -2.60 26.35 -4.91
C VAL A 29 -3.82 27.28 -4.96
N SER A 30 -4.78 27.02 -5.84
CA SER A 30 -6.03 27.79 -5.97
C SER A 30 -7.19 26.89 -6.41
N ILE A 31 -8.40 27.45 -6.44
CA ILE A 31 -9.58 26.83 -7.08
C ILE A 31 -9.91 27.67 -8.31
N ASP A 32 -10.14 27.04 -9.45
CA ASP A 32 -10.59 27.71 -10.67
C ASP A 32 -12.10 28.01 -10.66
N GLU A 33 -12.60 28.62 -11.74
CA GLU A 33 -14.00 29.02 -11.88
C GLU A 33 -14.98 27.83 -11.86
N ASP A 34 -14.49 26.62 -12.19
CA ASP A 34 -15.27 25.38 -12.23
C ASP A 34 -15.21 24.59 -10.90
N GLY A 35 -14.54 25.14 -9.88
CA GLY A 35 -14.39 24.48 -8.59
C GLY A 35 -13.27 23.43 -8.53
N LYS A 36 -12.40 23.34 -9.55
CA LYS A 36 -11.29 22.38 -9.59
C LYS A 36 -10.03 22.95 -8.96
N TYR A 37 -9.26 22.08 -8.31
CA TYR A 37 -7.99 22.45 -7.71
C TYR A 37 -6.93 22.70 -8.79
N THR A 38 -6.31 23.88 -8.75
CA THR A 38 -5.18 24.26 -9.60
C THR A 38 -3.90 24.28 -8.77
N ILE A 39 -2.83 23.68 -9.28
CA ILE A 39 -1.51 23.68 -8.66
C ILE A 39 -0.51 24.29 -9.64
N ASP A 40 0.25 25.30 -9.17
CA ASP A 40 1.33 25.96 -9.89
C ASP A 40 2.68 25.39 -9.42
N PRO A 41 3.27 24.42 -10.16
CA PRO A 41 4.50 23.76 -9.75
C PRO A 41 5.70 24.71 -9.68
N GLN A 42 5.71 25.80 -10.45
CA GLN A 42 6.78 26.81 -10.41
C GLN A 42 6.79 27.55 -9.08
N LYS A 43 5.62 27.96 -8.60
CA LYS A 43 5.52 28.63 -7.30
C LYS A 43 5.82 27.71 -6.13
N LEU A 44 5.49 26.42 -6.23
CA LEU A 44 5.94 25.41 -5.26
C LEU A 44 7.46 25.31 -5.23
N GLN A 45 8.12 25.20 -6.39
CA GLN A 45 9.58 25.15 -6.45
C GLN A 45 10.24 26.41 -5.87
N MET A 46 9.71 27.60 -6.18
CA MET A 46 10.21 28.88 -5.65
C MET A 46 10.09 29.00 -4.12
N SER A 47 9.19 28.25 -3.49
CA SER A 47 9.04 28.23 -2.04
C SER A 47 10.09 27.37 -1.32
N LEU A 48 10.90 26.61 -2.06
CA LEU A 48 11.93 25.73 -1.57
C LEU A 48 13.33 26.30 -1.84
N ASP A 49 14.36 25.69 -1.25
CA ASP A 49 15.77 26.01 -1.51
C ASP A 49 16.11 25.73 -3.00
N PRO A 50 16.43 26.75 -3.82
CA PRO A 50 16.69 26.56 -5.25
C PRO A 50 17.87 25.63 -5.55
N SER A 51 18.80 25.47 -4.61
CA SER A 51 19.92 24.53 -4.76
C SER A 51 19.53 23.06 -4.55
N LYS A 52 18.31 22.82 -4.04
CA LYS A 52 17.78 21.50 -3.68
C LYS A 52 16.45 21.16 -4.34
N ALA A 53 15.81 22.12 -5.01
CA ALA A 53 14.48 21.96 -5.57
C ALA A 53 14.51 21.99 -7.10
N ASN A 54 14.05 20.91 -7.74
CA ASN A 54 13.83 20.85 -9.17
C ASN A 54 12.40 20.41 -9.48
N ILE A 55 11.77 21.01 -10.50
CA ILE A 55 10.51 20.47 -11.05
C ILE A 55 10.91 19.30 -11.93
N LYS A 56 10.42 18.11 -11.58
CA LYS A 56 10.57 16.93 -12.43
C LYS A 56 9.69 17.17 -13.67
N GLU A 57 10.30 17.31 -14.85
CA GLU A 57 9.58 17.18 -16.13
C GLU A 57 8.94 15.79 -16.20
N ASP A 58 7.90 15.60 -17.03
CA ASP A 58 7.36 14.26 -17.32
C ASP A 58 8.52 13.35 -17.74
N GLY A 59 8.94 12.50 -16.81
CA GLY A 59 10.24 11.84 -16.85
C GLY A 59 10.10 10.36 -16.54
N TYR A 60 11.18 9.77 -16.04
CA TYR A 60 11.18 8.35 -15.68
C TYR A 60 10.17 8.05 -14.56
N GLY A 61 9.30 7.07 -14.81
CA GLY A 61 8.29 6.58 -13.88
C GLY A 61 7.54 5.37 -14.42
N LEU A 62 6.86 4.65 -13.53
CA LEU A 62 6.00 3.51 -13.86
C LEU A 62 4.58 4.02 -14.14
N ASN A 63 4.06 3.82 -15.35
CA ASN A 63 2.69 4.17 -15.69
C ASN A 63 1.89 2.94 -16.13
N TRP A 64 0.63 2.85 -15.73
CA TRP A 64 -0.26 1.74 -16.07
C TRP A 64 -1.73 2.18 -16.07
N VAL A 65 -2.58 1.38 -16.71
CA VAL A 65 -4.04 1.62 -16.77
C VAL A 65 -4.66 1.36 -15.40
N GLY A 66 -5.46 2.29 -14.89
CA GLY A 66 -6.07 2.20 -13.56
C GLY A 66 -5.21 2.80 -12.44
N LYS A 67 -4.03 3.36 -12.73
CA LYS A 67 -3.15 3.98 -11.72
C LYS A 67 -3.82 5.04 -10.87
N LYS A 68 -4.53 5.98 -11.50
CA LYS A 68 -5.21 7.09 -10.81
C LYS A 68 -6.32 6.56 -9.90
N GLU A 69 -7.16 5.69 -10.43
CA GLU A 69 -8.23 5.03 -9.66
C GLU A 69 -7.67 4.30 -8.44
N ALA A 70 -6.63 3.48 -8.63
CA ALA A 70 -5.94 2.77 -7.56
C ALA A 70 -5.43 3.72 -6.46
N TYR A 71 -4.88 4.88 -6.83
CA TYR A 71 -4.48 5.91 -5.86
C TYR A 71 -5.68 6.45 -5.06
N HIS A 72 -6.74 6.88 -5.75
CA HIS A 72 -7.96 7.39 -5.11
C HIS A 72 -8.63 6.34 -4.22
N LYS A 73 -8.58 5.07 -4.63
CA LYS A 73 -9.10 3.94 -3.86
C LYS A 73 -8.40 3.78 -2.51
N ALA A 74 -7.12 4.11 -2.38
CA ALA A 74 -6.41 4.06 -1.10
C ALA A 74 -7.03 5.02 -0.07
N PHE A 75 -7.43 6.21 -0.55
CA PHE A 75 -7.82 7.35 0.27
C PHE A 75 -9.32 7.64 0.26
N SER A 76 -10.10 6.86 -0.48
CA SER A 76 -11.56 6.93 -0.46
C SER A 76 -12.13 6.49 0.89
N LYS A 77 -13.27 7.10 1.25
CA LYS A 77 -13.95 6.85 2.52
C LYS A 77 -14.23 5.36 2.72
N ASN A 78 -13.93 4.86 3.91
CA ASN A 78 -14.25 3.50 4.30
C ASN A 78 -15.52 3.49 5.16
N TYR A 79 -16.51 2.70 4.74
CA TYR A 79 -17.77 2.50 5.49
C TYR A 79 -17.78 1.20 6.30
N LYS A 80 -16.72 0.37 6.17
CA LYS A 80 -16.55 -0.86 6.93
C LYS A 80 -16.22 -0.55 8.38
N VAL A 81 -16.75 -1.36 9.30
CA VAL A 81 -16.44 -1.30 10.73
C VAL A 81 -15.89 -2.64 11.22
N LEU A 82 -15.02 -2.59 12.23
CA LEU A 82 -14.53 -3.80 12.88
C LEU A 82 -15.58 -4.32 13.86
N LYS A 83 -16.05 -5.54 13.60
CA LYS A 83 -16.89 -6.30 14.52
C LYS A 83 -16.01 -7.31 15.27
N PRO A 84 -15.99 -7.31 16.61
CA PRO A 84 -15.33 -8.38 17.35
C PRO A 84 -16.03 -9.71 17.05
N LEU A 85 -15.26 -10.72 16.69
CA LEU A 85 -15.75 -12.09 16.63
C LEU A 85 -15.68 -12.65 18.05
N ASN A 86 -16.87 -12.96 18.58
CA ASN A 86 -17.20 -13.68 19.82
C ASN A 86 -16.02 -14.39 20.53
N ASP A 87 -16.00 -14.27 21.87
CA ASP A 87 -14.92 -14.70 22.76
C ASP A 87 -14.37 -16.11 22.48
N ASP A 88 -15.23 -17.05 22.06
CA ASP A 88 -14.85 -18.44 21.78
C ASP A 88 -13.84 -18.60 20.63
N ASN A 89 -13.82 -17.67 19.67
CA ASN A 89 -12.85 -17.66 18.57
C ASN A 89 -11.55 -16.93 18.95
N SER A 90 -11.61 -16.07 19.95
CA SER A 90 -10.47 -15.33 20.46
C SER A 90 -9.74 -16.11 21.54
N LYS A 91 -8.47 -15.77 21.74
CA LYS A 91 -7.65 -16.38 22.78
C LYS A 91 -7.02 -15.29 23.63
N ASN A 92 -7.27 -15.33 24.94
CA ASN A 92 -6.84 -14.31 25.92
C ASN A 92 -7.33 -12.90 25.55
N TRP A 93 -8.64 -12.75 25.28
CA TRP A 93 -9.23 -11.49 24.78
C TRP A 93 -8.79 -10.28 25.59
N ASP A 94 -8.94 -10.28 26.91
CA ASP A 94 -8.63 -9.09 27.72
C ASP A 94 -7.15 -8.77 27.85
N THR A 95 -6.25 -9.75 27.66
CA THR A 95 -4.82 -9.60 27.98
C THR A 95 -3.90 -9.69 26.78
N THR A 96 -4.41 -10.01 25.58
CA THR A 96 -3.58 -10.11 24.38
C THR A 96 -3.38 -8.74 23.72
N ASP A 97 -2.13 -8.48 23.36
CA ASP A 97 -1.73 -7.34 22.54
C ASP A 97 -1.82 -7.65 21.04
N ASN A 98 -2.18 -8.89 20.66
CA ASN A 98 -2.23 -9.32 19.27
C ASN A 98 -3.62 -9.19 18.67
N ILE A 99 -3.68 -8.68 17.43
CA ILE A 99 -4.90 -8.48 16.66
C ILE A 99 -4.85 -9.33 15.38
N LEU A 100 -5.97 -9.98 15.07
CA LEU A 100 -6.25 -10.61 13.78
C LEU A 100 -7.50 -9.98 13.19
N ILE A 101 -7.41 -9.48 11.96
CA ILE A 101 -8.55 -8.92 11.23
C ILE A 101 -8.85 -9.84 10.05
N ASN A 102 -10.10 -10.29 9.96
CA ASN A 102 -10.60 -11.08 8.84
C ASN A 102 -11.42 -10.17 7.90
N GLY A 103 -11.00 -10.06 6.64
CA GLY A 103 -11.61 -9.17 5.65
C GLY A 103 -10.68 -8.89 4.49
N ASP A 104 -11.10 -7.98 3.59
CA ASP A 104 -10.20 -7.43 2.60
C ASP A 104 -9.14 -6.58 3.31
N ASN A 105 -7.87 -6.82 2.96
CA ASN A 105 -6.74 -6.13 3.58
C ASN A 105 -6.73 -4.62 3.27
N LEU A 106 -7.26 -4.16 2.14
CA LEU A 106 -7.38 -2.75 1.84
C LEU A 106 -8.32 -2.05 2.83
N ASP A 107 -9.48 -2.64 3.12
CA ASP A 107 -10.41 -2.12 4.11
C ASP A 107 -9.81 -2.14 5.51
N ALA A 108 -9.14 -3.24 5.88
CA ALA A 108 -8.44 -3.37 7.15
C ALA A 108 -7.36 -2.29 7.32
N LEU A 109 -6.54 -2.05 6.29
CA LEU A 109 -5.50 -1.02 6.28
C LEU A 109 -6.10 0.38 6.45
N LYS A 110 -7.19 0.70 5.75
CA LYS A 110 -7.90 1.97 5.90
C LYS A 110 -8.40 2.19 7.33
N ILE A 111 -8.96 1.15 7.95
CA ILE A 111 -9.42 1.25 9.35
C ILE A 111 -8.22 1.43 10.29
N LEU A 112 -7.15 0.64 10.10
CA LEU A 112 -5.95 0.73 10.93
C LEU A 112 -5.30 2.11 10.83
N ARG A 113 -5.32 2.74 9.66
CA ARG A 113 -4.73 4.07 9.43
C ARG A 113 -5.22 5.12 10.40
N HIS A 114 -6.48 5.07 10.84
CA HIS A 114 -7.01 6.06 11.79
C HIS A 114 -6.34 6.02 13.17
N ASN A 115 -5.95 4.83 13.64
CA ASN A 115 -5.44 4.64 15.01
C ASN A 115 -3.96 4.24 15.08
N TYR A 116 -3.40 3.77 13.96
CA TYR A 116 -2.03 3.26 13.86
C TYR A 116 -1.19 4.02 12.83
N PHE A 117 -1.61 5.25 12.48
CA PHE A 117 -0.78 6.16 11.68
C PHE A 117 0.59 6.30 12.35
N GLU A 118 1.65 6.03 11.58
CA GLU A 118 3.04 6.08 12.04
C GLU A 118 3.36 5.25 13.29
N ALA A 119 2.63 4.15 13.52
CA ALA A 119 2.78 3.33 14.73
C ALA A 119 3.48 1.99 14.48
N ILE A 120 3.63 1.56 13.23
CA ILE A 120 4.12 0.22 12.88
C ILE A 120 5.63 0.25 12.63
N LYS A 121 6.37 -0.58 13.37
CA LYS A 121 7.83 -0.68 13.23
C LYS A 121 8.27 -1.52 12.03
N MET A 122 7.56 -2.61 11.75
CA MET A 122 7.90 -3.54 10.69
C MET A 122 6.64 -4.09 10.04
N ILE A 123 6.63 -4.12 8.70
CA ILE A 123 5.63 -4.81 7.90
C ILE A 123 6.33 -5.94 7.14
N TYR A 124 5.70 -7.11 7.10
CA TYR A 124 6.06 -8.20 6.21
C TYR A 124 4.82 -8.61 5.44
N ILE A 125 4.93 -8.73 4.12
CA ILE A 125 3.87 -9.21 3.26
C ILE A 125 4.40 -10.22 2.24
N ASP A 126 3.54 -11.18 1.91
CA ASP A 126 3.75 -12.22 0.91
C ASP A 126 2.59 -12.14 -0.09
N PRO A 127 2.59 -11.14 -1.00
CA PRO A 127 1.52 -10.93 -1.95
C PRO A 127 1.44 -12.07 -2.98
N PRO A 128 0.32 -12.23 -3.70
CA PRO A 128 0.25 -13.17 -4.82
C PRO A 128 1.30 -12.80 -5.88
N TYR A 129 2.09 -13.77 -6.34
CA TYR A 129 3.20 -13.54 -7.28
C TYR A 129 2.75 -13.36 -8.75
N ASN A 130 1.44 -13.35 -8.99
CA ASN A 130 0.84 -13.26 -10.33
C ASN A 130 1.32 -14.36 -11.30
N THR A 131 1.63 -15.56 -10.79
CA THR A 131 2.03 -16.65 -11.69
C THR A 131 0.83 -17.15 -12.49
N LYS A 132 1.09 -17.71 -13.68
CA LYS A 132 0.03 -18.26 -14.55
C LYS A 132 -0.82 -19.33 -13.85
N ASN A 133 -0.25 -20.02 -12.86
CA ASN A 133 -0.87 -21.15 -12.16
C ASN A 133 -1.60 -20.77 -10.87
N ASP A 134 -1.34 -19.59 -10.27
CA ASP A 134 -1.85 -19.26 -8.93
C ASP A 134 -3.34 -18.91 -8.86
N GLY A 135 -4.08 -19.04 -9.96
CA GLY A 135 -5.52 -18.74 -10.01
C GLY A 135 -5.89 -17.28 -9.69
N PHE A 136 -4.92 -16.41 -9.40
CA PHE A 136 -5.15 -15.03 -9.00
C PHE A 136 -5.82 -14.25 -10.13
N VAL A 137 -7.06 -13.86 -9.91
CA VAL A 137 -7.86 -12.98 -10.77
C VAL A 137 -8.49 -11.96 -9.83
N TYR A 138 -8.22 -10.68 -10.07
CA TYR A 138 -8.75 -9.63 -9.22
C TYR A 138 -10.13 -9.22 -9.71
N ASN A 139 -11.15 -9.91 -9.21
CA ASN A 139 -12.53 -9.47 -9.37
C ASN A 139 -12.86 -8.50 -8.24
N ASP A 140 -12.40 -7.26 -8.35
CA ASP A 140 -13.05 -6.20 -7.61
C ASP A 140 -14.46 -6.07 -8.17
N ASN A 141 -15.47 -6.25 -7.31
CA ASN A 141 -16.80 -5.82 -7.70
C ASN A 141 -16.72 -4.30 -7.77
N PHE A 142 -16.62 -3.75 -8.97
CA PHE A 142 -16.75 -2.31 -9.20
C PHE A 142 -18.05 -1.88 -8.56
N THR A 143 -17.92 -1.26 -7.38
CA THR A 143 -19.09 -0.73 -6.68
C THR A 143 -19.50 0.55 -7.40
N SER A 144 -20.75 0.98 -7.23
CA SER A 144 -21.23 2.28 -7.70
C SER A 144 -20.36 3.47 -7.26
N SER A 145 -19.55 3.30 -6.20
CA SER A 145 -18.57 4.31 -5.76
C SER A 145 -17.33 4.42 -6.66
N THR A 146 -16.92 3.34 -7.34
CA THR A 146 -15.78 3.33 -8.27
C THR A 146 -16.15 4.02 -9.58
N GLU A 147 -17.33 3.73 -10.15
CA GLU A 147 -17.85 4.42 -11.34
C GLU A 147 -17.97 5.93 -11.09
N GLN A 148 -18.56 6.34 -9.97
CA GLN A 148 -18.68 7.75 -9.62
C GLN A 148 -17.30 8.43 -9.49
N THR A 149 -16.32 7.75 -8.87
CA THR A 149 -14.95 8.26 -8.76
C THR A 149 -14.31 8.45 -10.14
N LEU A 150 -14.54 7.51 -11.07
CA LEU A 150 -13.98 7.58 -12.42
C LEU A 150 -14.65 8.68 -13.26
N GLU A 151 -15.97 8.87 -13.13
CA GLU A 151 -16.69 9.98 -13.73
C GLU A 151 -16.18 11.34 -13.20
N GLU A 152 -15.96 11.47 -11.88
CA GLU A 152 -15.38 12.68 -11.26
C GLU A 152 -13.96 12.97 -11.75
N LEU A 153 -13.19 11.94 -12.11
CA LEU A 153 -11.86 12.06 -12.70
C LEU A 153 -11.88 12.38 -14.20
N GLY A 154 -13.08 12.51 -14.79
CA GLY A 154 -13.28 12.89 -16.19
C GLY A 154 -13.13 11.74 -17.17
N TYR A 155 -13.23 10.49 -16.72
CA TYR A 155 -13.21 9.31 -17.60
C TYR A 155 -14.60 9.05 -18.20
N ASP A 156 -14.64 8.69 -19.49
CA ASP A 156 -15.86 8.25 -20.14
C ASP A 156 -16.16 6.77 -19.82
N LYS A 157 -17.40 6.34 -20.08
CA LYS A 157 -17.86 4.99 -19.78
C LYS A 157 -17.08 3.90 -20.50
N GLU A 158 -16.60 4.18 -21.72
CA GLU A 158 -15.81 3.22 -22.50
C GLU A 158 -14.45 2.99 -21.84
N TYR A 159 -13.82 4.04 -21.32
CA TYR A 159 -12.59 3.93 -20.55
C TYR A 159 -12.78 3.22 -19.21
N VAL A 160 -13.92 3.42 -18.54
CA VAL A 160 -14.28 2.68 -17.32
C VAL A 160 -14.35 1.17 -17.61
N GLU A 161 -15.11 0.75 -18.62
CA GLU A 161 -15.20 -0.66 -19.03
C GLU A 161 -13.83 -1.25 -19.42
N TYR A 162 -12.97 -0.45 -20.06
CA TYR A 162 -11.61 -0.86 -20.39
C TYR A 162 -10.76 -1.12 -19.14
N ILE A 163 -10.84 -0.27 -18.12
CA ILE A 163 -10.16 -0.47 -16.84
C ILE A 163 -10.65 -1.74 -16.17
N GLU A 164 -11.97 -1.95 -16.09
CA GLU A 164 -12.58 -3.13 -15.46
C GLU A 164 -12.05 -4.43 -16.06
N ASN A 165 -12.00 -4.49 -17.39
CA ASN A 165 -11.48 -5.64 -18.13
C ASN A 165 -10.00 -5.91 -17.83
N ILE A 166 -9.19 -4.86 -17.64
CA ILE A 166 -7.76 -5.00 -17.30
C ILE A 166 -7.57 -5.49 -15.88
N GLN A 167 -8.35 -4.97 -14.92
CA GLN A 167 -8.28 -5.40 -13.53
C GLN A 167 -8.72 -6.87 -13.38
N GLY A 168 -9.75 -7.28 -14.10
CA GLY A 168 -10.22 -8.68 -14.17
C GLY A 168 -9.29 -9.62 -14.95
N ALA A 169 -8.22 -9.11 -15.56
CA ALA A 169 -7.25 -9.90 -16.30
C ALA A 169 -5.94 -10.08 -15.51
N LYS A 170 -5.23 -11.19 -15.73
CA LYS A 170 -3.89 -11.47 -15.18
C LYS A 170 -2.81 -10.61 -15.85
N THR A 171 -2.92 -9.31 -15.71
CA THR A 171 -2.01 -8.32 -16.30
C THR A 171 -1.19 -7.65 -15.21
N HIS A 172 -0.01 -7.13 -15.56
CA HIS A 172 0.78 -6.30 -14.65
C HIS A 172 -0.02 -5.08 -14.17
N SER A 173 -0.83 -4.46 -15.04
CA SER A 173 -1.69 -3.33 -14.68
C SER A 173 -2.70 -3.72 -13.59
N GLY A 174 -3.36 -4.88 -13.71
CA GLY A 174 -4.28 -5.36 -12.68
C GLY A 174 -3.58 -5.63 -11.34
N TRP A 175 -2.41 -6.27 -11.38
CA TRP A 175 -1.62 -6.54 -10.18
C TRP A 175 -1.09 -5.26 -9.52
N LEU A 176 -0.62 -4.29 -10.31
CA LEU A 176 -0.19 -2.98 -9.82
C LEU A 176 -1.36 -2.21 -9.20
N SER A 177 -2.54 -2.20 -9.84
CA SER A 177 -3.75 -1.57 -9.29
C SER A 177 -4.22 -2.25 -7.99
N PHE A 178 -3.96 -3.55 -7.82
CA PHE A 178 -4.18 -4.26 -6.57
C PHE A 178 -3.17 -3.83 -5.48
N MET A 179 -1.87 -3.84 -5.79
CA MET A 179 -0.81 -3.59 -4.81
C MET A 179 -0.68 -2.13 -4.40
N TYR A 180 -0.84 -1.20 -5.35
CA TYR A 180 -0.58 0.22 -5.14
C TYR A 180 -1.32 0.84 -3.95
N PRO A 181 -2.66 0.74 -3.81
CA PRO A 181 -3.37 1.33 -2.68
C PRO A 181 -2.95 0.74 -1.33
N ARG A 182 -2.60 -0.56 -1.32
CA ARG A 182 -2.19 -1.27 -0.11
C ARG A 182 -0.82 -0.80 0.36
N LEU A 183 0.12 -0.60 -0.56
CA LEU A 183 1.44 -0.07 -0.25
C LEU A 183 1.40 1.39 0.20
N LEU A 184 0.54 2.23 -0.41
CA LEU A 184 0.32 3.61 0.04
C LEU A 184 -0.13 3.64 1.50
N LEU A 185 -1.13 2.84 1.87
CA LEU A 185 -1.61 2.76 3.25
C LEU A 185 -0.58 2.11 4.19
N ALA A 186 0.14 1.09 3.73
CA ALA A 186 1.22 0.48 4.52
C ALA A 186 2.30 1.51 4.89
N ARG A 187 2.66 2.41 3.96
CA ARG A 187 3.60 3.51 4.24
C ARG A 187 3.09 4.46 5.31
N ASP A 188 1.81 4.84 5.27
CA ASP A 188 1.19 5.71 6.29
C ASP A 188 1.21 5.08 7.69
N LEU A 189 1.12 3.76 7.78
CA LEU A 189 1.19 3.03 9.04
C LEU A 189 2.61 2.94 9.61
N LEU A 190 3.64 3.02 8.77
CA LEU A 190 5.03 2.88 9.23
C LEU A 190 5.47 4.05 10.08
N LYS A 191 6.14 3.73 11.19
CA LYS A 191 6.98 4.67 11.93
C LYS A 191 8.04 5.25 11.01
N ASP A 192 8.55 6.40 11.40
CA ASP A 192 9.66 7.07 10.73
C ASP A 192 10.91 6.21 10.57
N ASP A 193 11.21 5.37 11.55
CA ASP A 193 12.30 4.39 11.53
C ASP A 193 11.82 2.99 11.08
N GLY A 194 10.62 2.91 10.52
CA GLY A 194 9.95 1.68 10.15
C GLY A 194 10.41 1.10 8.80
N VAL A 195 10.24 -0.21 8.64
CA VAL A 195 10.65 -0.95 7.44
C VAL A 195 9.55 -1.88 6.94
N ILE A 196 9.52 -2.13 5.63
CA ILE A 196 8.66 -3.12 5.00
C ILE A 196 9.51 -4.14 4.25
N PHE A 197 9.12 -5.40 4.38
CA PHE A 197 9.67 -6.54 3.64
C PHE A 197 8.59 -7.17 2.77
N ILE A 198 8.89 -7.40 1.51
CA ILE A 198 7.94 -7.93 0.53
C ILE A 198 8.56 -9.10 -0.21
N SER A 199 8.00 -10.29 -0.02
CA SER A 199 8.40 -11.48 -0.77
C SER A 199 7.83 -11.42 -2.19
N ILE A 200 8.60 -11.83 -3.19
CA ILE A 200 8.18 -11.82 -4.59
C ILE A 200 9.04 -12.78 -5.42
N ASP A 201 8.52 -13.26 -6.56
CA ASP A 201 9.30 -14.01 -7.56
C ASP A 201 9.64 -13.15 -8.80
N ASP A 202 10.21 -13.80 -9.81
CA ASP A 202 10.63 -13.14 -11.06
C ASP A 202 9.49 -12.49 -11.86
N ASN A 203 8.21 -12.84 -11.64
CA ASN A 203 7.10 -12.34 -12.48
C ASN A 203 6.82 -10.85 -12.26
N GLU A 204 6.93 -10.37 -11.03
CA GLU A 204 6.55 -9.00 -10.65
C GLU A 204 7.66 -8.26 -9.88
N VAL A 205 8.84 -8.84 -9.66
CA VAL A 205 9.92 -8.18 -8.88
C VAL A 205 10.30 -6.81 -9.44
N ALA A 206 10.37 -6.66 -10.78
CA ALA A 206 10.73 -5.39 -11.40
C ALA A 206 9.61 -4.34 -11.25
N GLN A 207 8.37 -4.75 -11.46
CA GLN A 207 7.17 -3.92 -11.33
C GLN A 207 6.99 -3.47 -9.89
N LEU A 208 7.10 -4.39 -8.94
CA LEU A 208 7.04 -4.13 -7.51
C LEU A 208 8.16 -3.19 -7.06
N ARG A 209 9.37 -3.37 -7.58
CA ARG A 209 10.51 -2.50 -7.28
C ARG A 209 10.20 -1.05 -7.65
N LEU A 210 9.79 -0.82 -8.89
CA LEU A 210 9.44 0.53 -9.36
C LEU A 210 8.22 1.11 -8.63
N LEU A 211 7.25 0.28 -8.31
CA LEU A 211 6.10 0.69 -7.50
C LEU A 211 6.51 1.12 -6.09
N CYS A 212 7.44 0.39 -5.46
CA CYS A 212 7.96 0.76 -4.15
C CYS A 212 8.84 2.01 -4.21
N ASP A 213 9.64 2.19 -5.26
CA ASP A 213 10.40 3.43 -5.48
C ASP A 213 9.45 4.64 -5.60
N GLU A 214 8.27 4.47 -6.21
CA GLU A 214 7.25 5.52 -6.26
C GLU A 214 6.56 5.76 -4.91
N VAL A 215 6.20 4.70 -4.18
CA VAL A 215 5.47 4.82 -2.91
C VAL A 215 6.37 5.32 -1.78
N PHE A 216 7.54 4.71 -1.62
CA PHE A 216 8.46 4.95 -0.50
C PHE A 216 9.55 5.94 -0.85
N GLY A 217 9.87 6.15 -2.13
CA GLY A 217 11.04 6.90 -2.58
C GLY A 217 12.23 5.97 -2.84
N GLU A 218 12.93 6.19 -3.95
CA GLU A 218 14.09 5.39 -4.37
C GLU A 218 15.22 5.40 -3.32
N ASP A 219 15.50 6.56 -2.71
CA ASP A 219 16.50 6.73 -1.65
C ASP A 219 16.18 5.93 -0.37
N ASN A 220 14.95 5.45 -0.24
CA ASN A 220 14.48 4.67 0.90
C ASN A 220 14.59 3.16 0.66
N PHE A 221 15.07 2.73 -0.50
CA PHE A 221 15.41 1.35 -0.76
C PHE A 221 16.57 0.89 0.12
N VAL A 222 16.34 -0.19 0.88
CA VAL A 222 17.35 -0.74 1.79
C VAL A 222 18.14 -1.86 1.12
N GLY A 223 17.46 -2.74 0.39
CA GLY A 223 18.11 -3.89 -0.22
C GLY A 223 17.14 -4.90 -0.81
N GLN A 224 17.69 -5.76 -1.68
CA GLN A 224 17.00 -6.89 -2.27
C GLN A 224 17.78 -8.14 -1.88
N VAL A 225 17.13 -9.02 -1.13
CA VAL A 225 17.72 -10.27 -0.68
C VAL A 225 17.25 -11.40 -1.58
N THR A 226 18.19 -12.17 -2.12
CA THR A 226 17.90 -13.40 -2.84
C THR A 226 17.65 -14.53 -1.85
N VAL A 227 16.47 -15.13 -1.93
CA VAL A 227 16.01 -16.19 -1.03
C VAL A 227 16.08 -17.52 -1.76
N GLN A 228 16.99 -18.41 -1.36
CA GLN A 228 17.10 -19.73 -1.98
C GLN A 228 15.93 -20.64 -1.54
N VAL A 229 15.01 -20.94 -2.46
CA VAL A 229 13.82 -21.76 -2.16
C VAL A 229 14.01 -23.24 -2.47
N ASN A 230 14.77 -23.58 -3.52
CA ASN A 230 15.05 -24.97 -3.87
C ASN A 230 16.45 -25.13 -4.44
N LYS A 231 17.32 -25.86 -3.72
CA LYS A 231 18.72 -26.11 -4.13
C LYS A 231 18.85 -26.91 -5.43
N GLY A 232 17.89 -27.78 -5.72
CA GLY A 232 17.86 -28.58 -6.95
C GLY A 232 17.20 -27.86 -8.13
N GLY A 233 16.52 -26.74 -7.87
CA GLY A 233 15.76 -26.01 -8.87
C GLY A 233 14.54 -26.77 -9.41
N ARG A 234 13.93 -26.24 -10.47
CA ARG A 234 12.91 -26.95 -11.27
C ARG A 234 13.51 -27.25 -12.64
N ASP A 235 13.58 -28.54 -13.01
CA ASP A 235 14.26 -29.01 -14.23
C ASP A 235 13.50 -28.74 -15.55
N TYR A 236 12.44 -27.92 -15.52
CA TYR A 236 11.54 -27.71 -16.65
C TYR A 236 11.93 -26.53 -17.56
N LEU A 237 12.97 -25.76 -17.21
CA LEU A 237 13.39 -24.56 -17.93
C LEU A 237 14.89 -24.59 -18.28
N PRO A 238 15.34 -23.84 -19.31
CA PRO A 238 16.75 -23.74 -19.67
C PRO A 238 17.65 -23.24 -18.53
N ILE A 239 17.09 -22.47 -17.60
CA ILE A 239 17.73 -22.04 -16.36
C ILE A 239 16.81 -22.47 -15.22
N ALA A 240 17.35 -23.28 -14.30
CA ALA A 240 16.59 -23.74 -13.15
C ALA A 240 16.35 -22.58 -12.18
N THR A 241 15.08 -22.21 -11.96
CA THR A 241 14.71 -21.25 -10.92
C THR A 241 14.97 -21.87 -9.55
N THR A 242 15.88 -21.29 -8.78
CA THR A 242 16.30 -21.80 -7.45
C THR A 242 16.05 -20.80 -6.33
N HIS A 243 15.68 -19.57 -6.67
CA HIS A 243 15.55 -18.47 -5.74
C HIS A 243 14.30 -17.62 -6.01
N GLU A 244 13.91 -16.89 -4.99
CA GLU A 244 12.93 -15.81 -4.99
C GLU A 244 13.61 -14.55 -4.42
N TYR A 245 12.87 -13.47 -4.27
CA TYR A 245 13.37 -12.19 -3.78
C TYR A 245 12.58 -11.70 -2.56
N LEU A 246 13.29 -10.99 -1.69
CA LEU A 246 12.72 -10.24 -0.58
C LEU A 246 13.18 -8.79 -0.73
N LEU A 247 12.27 -7.90 -1.10
CA LEU A 247 12.53 -6.46 -1.18
C LEU A 247 12.39 -5.82 0.19
N CYS A 248 13.29 -4.91 0.52
CA CYS A 248 13.25 -4.13 1.75
C CYS A 248 13.28 -2.63 1.46
N TYR A 249 12.30 -1.92 2.02
CA TYR A 249 12.22 -0.46 2.02
C TYR A 249 12.09 0.05 3.45
N SER A 250 12.61 1.24 3.67
CA SER A 250 12.35 2.03 4.88
C SER A 250 11.31 3.10 4.59
N LYS A 251 10.70 3.67 5.63
CA LYS A 251 9.92 4.91 5.45
C LYS A 251 10.84 6.11 5.19
N TYR A 252 11.93 6.19 5.94
CA TYR A 252 12.96 7.21 5.86
C TYR A 252 14.34 6.58 6.13
N SER A 253 15.20 6.53 5.10
CA SER A 253 16.50 5.84 5.17
C SER A 253 17.46 6.50 6.16
N GLU A 254 17.33 7.81 6.40
CA GLU A 254 18.16 8.55 7.36
C GLU A 254 17.83 8.23 8.82
N LYS A 255 16.67 7.63 9.09
CA LYS A 255 16.20 7.31 10.46
C LYS A 255 16.32 5.83 10.79
N ILE A 256 16.73 5.01 9.83
CA ILE A 256 16.76 3.57 9.98
C ILE A 256 17.86 3.13 10.96
N VAL A 257 17.54 2.15 11.80
CA VAL A 257 18.51 1.48 12.66
C VAL A 257 18.46 -0.02 12.36
N ILE A 258 18.95 -0.41 11.18
CA ILE A 258 19.22 -1.82 10.88
C ILE A 258 20.62 -2.12 11.40
N LYS A 259 20.69 -2.96 12.43
CA LYS A 259 21.96 -3.57 12.86
C LYS A 259 22.44 -4.56 11.81
N GLU A 260 23.74 -4.78 11.73
CA GLU A 260 24.32 -5.76 10.81
C GLU A 260 23.56 -7.10 10.87
N ILE A 261 23.13 -7.58 9.69
CA ILE A 261 22.63 -8.94 9.55
C ILE A 261 23.82 -9.86 9.76
N ALA A 262 23.80 -10.67 10.82
CA ALA A 262 24.91 -11.57 11.13
C ALA A 262 25.20 -12.48 9.93
N LYS A 263 26.49 -12.57 9.53
CA LYS A 263 26.93 -13.29 8.31
C LYS A 263 26.58 -14.79 8.32
N ASP A 264 26.43 -15.39 9.51
CA ASP A 264 26.16 -16.83 9.71
C ASP A 264 24.70 -17.10 10.09
N ILE A 265 23.81 -16.41 9.41
CA ILE A 265 22.38 -16.57 9.56
C ILE A 265 21.96 -17.83 8.77
N LYS A 266 22.09 -18.99 9.42
CA LYS A 266 21.47 -20.29 9.03
C LYS A 266 19.95 -20.22 9.24
N ILE A 267 19.38 -19.12 8.80
CA ILE A 267 18.08 -18.63 9.14
C ILE A 267 17.25 -18.78 7.88
N MET A 268 16.50 -19.87 7.83
CA MET A 268 15.23 -19.92 7.10
C MET A 268 14.34 -21.07 7.61
N HIS A 269 14.88 -22.00 8.40
CA HIS A 269 14.04 -22.97 9.12
C HIS A 269 13.53 -22.50 10.50
N SER A 270 14.11 -21.45 11.09
CA SER A 270 13.77 -21.04 12.47
C SER A 270 13.40 -19.56 12.66
N LEU A 271 13.41 -18.73 11.61
CA LEU A 271 13.02 -17.30 11.69
C LEU A 271 11.53 -17.11 12.05
N SER A 272 10.75 -18.17 11.87
CA SER A 272 9.45 -18.39 12.50
C SER A 272 9.43 -18.00 14.01
N ALA A 273 10.47 -18.33 14.78
CA ALA A 273 10.36 -18.35 16.23
C ALA A 273 11.04 -17.20 16.99
N LYS A 274 11.78 -16.29 16.33
CA LYS A 274 12.63 -15.31 17.07
C LYS A 274 12.69 -13.86 16.56
N LEU A 275 11.88 -13.48 15.57
CA LEU A 275 11.63 -12.05 15.31
C LEU A 275 10.29 -11.65 15.93
N ASN A 276 10.34 -11.11 17.16
CA ASN A 276 9.19 -10.41 17.72
C ASN A 276 8.96 -9.13 16.91
N ILE A 277 7.72 -8.98 16.43
CA ILE A 277 7.20 -8.00 15.46
C ILE A 277 7.36 -8.45 14.01
N ILE A 278 6.79 -9.63 13.75
CA ILE A 278 6.17 -9.99 12.49
C ILE A 278 4.66 -9.89 12.75
N PHE A 279 3.84 -9.43 11.81
CA PHE A 279 2.40 -9.76 11.77
C PHE A 279 2.25 -11.27 11.50
N ARG A 280 2.78 -12.10 12.40
CA ARG A 280 2.70 -13.55 12.37
C ARG A 280 1.60 -13.93 13.31
N ILE A 281 0.37 -13.98 12.79
CA ILE A 281 -0.21 -15.27 12.47
C ILE A 281 -0.08 -16.47 13.43
N ASP A 282 0.24 -16.38 14.73
CA ASP A 282 0.00 -17.51 15.64
C ASP A 282 -0.36 -17.15 17.10
N LEU A 283 -1.30 -17.96 17.59
CA LEU A 283 -1.88 -18.23 18.92
C LEU A 283 -1.93 -17.10 19.98
N TYR A 284 -3.16 -16.79 20.44
CA TYR A 284 -3.58 -15.74 21.38
C TYR A 284 -3.84 -14.36 20.74
N ARG A 285 -4.98 -14.19 20.07
CA ARG A 285 -5.37 -12.99 19.30
C ARG A 285 -6.80 -12.57 19.58
N LYS A 286 -7.05 -11.26 19.59
CA LYS A 286 -8.38 -10.68 19.37
C LYS A 286 -8.71 -10.82 17.88
N ILE A 287 -9.84 -11.45 17.56
CA ILE A 287 -10.27 -11.63 16.18
C ILE A 287 -11.38 -10.61 15.88
N TYR A 288 -11.21 -9.85 14.81
CA TYR A 288 -12.20 -8.92 14.27
C TYR A 288 -12.59 -9.33 12.85
N GLN A 289 -13.77 -8.94 12.42
CA GLN A 289 -14.23 -9.05 11.04
C GLN A 289 -14.65 -7.68 10.51
N THR A 290 -14.33 -7.37 9.26
CA THR A 290 -14.88 -6.21 8.56
C THR A 290 -16.26 -6.56 8.00
N ASN A 291 -17.30 -5.82 8.40
CA ASN A 291 -18.66 -5.96 7.85
C ASN A 291 -18.87 -5.06 6.65
#